data_AF-A0A7S3JW63-F1
#
_entry.id   AF-A0A7S3JW63-F1
#
_cell.length_a   1.000
_cell.length_b   1.000
_cell.length_c   1.000
_cell.angle_alpha   90.00
_cell.angle_beta   90.00
_cell.angle_gamma   90.00
#
_symmetry.space_group_name_H-M   'P 1'
#
loop_
_entity.id
_entity.type
_entity.pdbx_description
1 polymer ?
#
loop_
_entity_poly.entity_id
_entity_poly.type
_entity_poly.pdbx_seq_one_letter_code
_entity_poly.pdbx_strand_id
1 'polypeptide(L)'
;MEFQVIIAQAKREAPSAYAEINLASNKYAAKGEWEESALAYRRAILKSNNKPKWIMRRYAISGFIDVMLNQLKEKKTATDEDLKLLQQIGHNKFDDEVYIRAEALKALGVMRWDRNDRPGAARAYRECLALEKPDIDVRVFTGVPTLHSSLALITKCQEDAQHNLNVLEGRMQKLPQHLWNHPPKSAVSTHGMSEELRVLYDRGMRLSSANECDECGHTSTEKLKTCSKCRSRFYCSAACQKKAYKRTPNGHRETCRAMNEFRVDDFAQIRGLSKRPELNGLIVRILPPEDTKDNHDKQLDLSKYERLHAMVIPSQNSVHIDNTFQVRPQNLVYISTELRFRDRDDSRIA
;
A
#
# COMPACT_ATOMS: atom_id res chain seq x y z
N MET A 1 -1.42 -21.62 20.96
CA MET A 1 -2.43 -22.69 21.14
C MET A 1 -3.73 -22.37 20.42
N GLU A 2 -4.27 -21.15 20.53
CA GLU A 2 -5.54 -20.72 19.91
C GLU A 2 -5.60 -20.87 18.38
N PHE A 3 -4.52 -20.58 17.66
CA PHE A 3 -4.49 -20.68 16.19
C PHE A 3 -4.76 -22.09 15.67
N GLN A 4 -4.17 -23.12 16.31
CA GLN A 4 -4.39 -24.52 15.93
C GLN A 4 -5.81 -24.99 16.27
N VAL A 5 -6.40 -24.47 17.35
CA VAL A 5 -7.80 -24.72 17.71
C VAL A 5 -8.75 -24.13 16.67
N ILE A 6 -8.48 -22.91 16.21
CA ILE A 6 -9.27 -22.24 15.18
C ILE A 6 -9.17 -22.95 13.83
N ILE A 7 -7.97 -23.38 13.42
CA ILE A 7 -7.82 -24.20 12.21
C ILE A 7 -8.56 -25.54 12.36
N ALA A 8 -8.45 -26.20 13.51
CA ALA A 8 -9.15 -27.45 13.77
C ALA A 8 -10.68 -27.26 13.78
N GLN A 9 -11.18 -26.12 14.25
CA GLN A 9 -12.60 -25.78 14.23
C GLN A 9 -13.08 -25.44 12.81
N ALA A 10 -12.32 -24.64 12.05
CA ALA A 10 -12.58 -24.39 10.64
C ALA A 10 -12.61 -25.69 9.81
N LYS A 11 -11.71 -26.64 10.10
CA LYS A 11 -11.69 -27.97 9.47
C LYS A 11 -12.89 -28.84 9.88
N ARG A 12 -13.35 -28.75 11.12
CA ARG A 12 -14.52 -29.49 11.64
C ARG A 12 -15.84 -28.92 11.13
N GLU A 13 -15.92 -27.61 10.94
CA GLU A 13 -17.13 -26.91 10.51
C GLU A 13 -17.26 -26.76 8.98
N ALA A 14 -16.19 -27.06 8.22
CA ALA A 14 -16.20 -26.96 6.78
C ALA A 14 -17.04 -28.10 6.15
N PRO A 15 -18.13 -27.79 5.42
CA PRO A 15 -18.53 -28.65 4.32
C PRO A 15 -17.38 -28.57 3.30
N SER A 16 -16.81 -29.71 2.92
CA SER A 16 -15.63 -29.84 2.04
C SER A 16 -15.56 -28.82 0.89
N ALA A 17 -16.70 -28.54 0.26
CA ALA A 17 -16.82 -27.65 -0.89
C ALA A 17 -16.39 -26.19 -0.66
N TYR A 18 -16.38 -25.66 0.56
CA TYR A 18 -16.08 -24.23 0.80
C TYR A 18 -14.60 -23.96 0.99
N ALA A 19 -13.93 -24.83 1.76
CA ALA A 19 -12.49 -24.78 1.93
C ALA A 19 -11.77 -25.06 0.60
N GLU A 20 -12.34 -25.95 -0.23
CA GLU A 20 -11.85 -26.23 -1.58
C GLU A 20 -11.88 -25.01 -2.50
N ILE A 21 -12.93 -24.19 -2.45
CA ILE A 21 -13.05 -22.99 -3.31
C ILE A 21 -12.11 -21.88 -2.83
N ASN A 22 -11.94 -21.70 -1.52
CA ASN A 22 -10.94 -20.76 -1.00
C ASN A 22 -9.52 -21.21 -1.36
N LEU A 23 -9.23 -22.52 -1.29
CA LEU A 23 -7.95 -23.06 -1.72
C LEU A 23 -7.72 -22.88 -3.23
N ALA A 24 -8.77 -23.04 -4.04
CA ALA A 24 -8.71 -22.75 -5.47
C ALA A 24 -8.37 -21.27 -5.75
N SER A 25 -8.99 -20.35 -5.00
CA SER A 25 -8.72 -18.91 -5.10
C SER A 25 -7.24 -18.58 -4.86
N ASN A 26 -6.63 -19.19 -3.84
CA ASN A 26 -5.21 -19.05 -3.54
C ASN A 26 -4.31 -19.68 -4.60
N LYS A 27 -4.70 -20.82 -5.18
CA LYS A 27 -3.98 -21.45 -6.30
C LYS A 27 -3.96 -20.55 -7.53
N TYR A 28 -5.07 -19.90 -7.84
CA TYR A 28 -5.15 -18.93 -8.93
C TYR A 28 -4.29 -17.69 -8.66
N ALA A 29 -4.41 -17.12 -7.45
CA ALA A 29 -3.58 -15.98 -7.02
C ALA A 29 -2.08 -16.27 -7.11
N ALA A 30 -1.63 -17.45 -6.69
CA ALA A 30 -0.22 -17.85 -6.75
C ALA A 30 0.34 -17.93 -8.19
N LYS A 31 -0.54 -18.09 -9.20
CA LYS A 31 -0.18 -18.09 -10.62
C LYS A 31 -0.34 -16.73 -11.29
N GLY A 32 -0.85 -15.72 -10.57
CA GLY A 32 -1.21 -14.42 -11.14
C GLY A 32 -2.51 -14.44 -11.96
N GLU A 33 -3.32 -15.50 -11.83
CA GLU A 33 -4.64 -15.65 -12.46
C GLU A 33 -5.69 -14.92 -11.59
N TRP A 34 -5.60 -13.59 -11.56
CA TRP A 34 -6.34 -12.76 -10.61
C TRP A 34 -7.86 -12.76 -10.84
N GLU A 35 -8.32 -12.91 -12.08
CA GLU A 35 -9.76 -12.94 -12.38
C GLU A 35 -10.40 -14.24 -11.88
N GLU A 36 -9.73 -15.35 -12.16
CA GLU A 36 -10.11 -16.68 -11.70
C GLU A 36 -10.10 -16.72 -10.16
N SER A 37 -9.12 -16.05 -9.54
CA SER A 37 -9.06 -15.87 -8.09
C SER A 37 -10.27 -15.09 -7.56
N ALA A 38 -10.58 -13.93 -8.14
CA ALA A 38 -11.76 -13.13 -7.75
C ALA A 38 -13.07 -13.91 -7.94
N LEU A 39 -13.23 -14.63 -9.06
CA LEU A 39 -14.41 -15.47 -9.33
C LEU A 39 -14.53 -16.61 -8.33
N ALA A 40 -13.42 -17.26 -7.98
CA ALA A 40 -13.41 -18.31 -6.98
C ALA A 40 -13.82 -17.77 -5.60
N TYR A 41 -13.27 -16.62 -5.18
CA TYR A 41 -13.71 -15.99 -3.93
C TYR A 41 -15.20 -15.60 -3.97
N ARG A 42 -15.68 -15.01 -5.08
CA ARG A 42 -17.10 -14.67 -5.25
C ARG A 42 -17.99 -15.91 -5.06
N ARG A 43 -17.61 -17.06 -5.64
CA ARG A 43 -18.33 -18.34 -5.46
C ARG A 43 -18.31 -18.80 -4.00
N ALA A 44 -17.19 -18.66 -3.30
CA ALA A 44 -17.10 -19.01 -1.87
C ALA A 44 -18.01 -18.13 -1.00
N ILE A 45 -18.06 -16.82 -1.27
CA ILE A 45 -18.96 -15.88 -0.59
C ILE A 45 -20.41 -16.28 -0.84
N LEU A 46 -20.80 -16.46 -2.10
CA LEU A 46 -22.19 -16.79 -2.45
C LEU A 46 -22.66 -18.11 -1.83
N LYS A 47 -21.81 -19.14 -1.84
CA LYS A 47 -22.15 -20.40 -1.18
C LYS A 47 -22.32 -20.20 0.32
N SER A 48 -21.53 -19.32 0.95
CA SER A 48 -21.53 -19.13 2.41
C SER A 48 -22.59 -18.18 2.93
N ASN A 49 -23.50 -17.70 2.08
CA ASN A 49 -24.56 -16.78 2.47
C ASN A 49 -25.51 -17.35 3.54
N ASN A 50 -25.65 -18.68 3.65
CA ASN A 50 -26.43 -19.33 4.71
C ASN A 50 -25.62 -19.61 5.99
N LYS A 51 -24.33 -19.24 6.02
CA LYS A 51 -23.41 -19.38 7.15
C LYS A 51 -22.60 -18.08 7.33
N PRO A 52 -23.28 -16.96 7.62
CA PRO A 52 -22.65 -15.63 7.65
C PRO A 52 -21.57 -15.45 8.72
N LYS A 53 -21.68 -16.19 9.83
CA LYS A 53 -20.72 -16.15 10.95
C LYS A 53 -19.59 -17.16 10.83
N TRP A 54 -19.56 -17.92 9.73
CA TRP A 54 -18.53 -18.92 9.51
C TRP A 54 -17.19 -18.25 9.20
N ILE A 55 -16.14 -18.69 9.88
CA ILE A 55 -14.85 -18.03 9.90
C ILE A 55 -14.22 -17.84 8.50
N MET A 56 -14.46 -18.78 7.59
CA MET A 56 -13.93 -18.75 6.23
C MET A 56 -14.73 -17.82 5.30
N ARG A 57 -15.95 -17.41 5.68
CA ARG A 57 -16.71 -16.43 4.90
C ARG A 57 -16.00 -15.08 4.88
N ARG A 58 -15.54 -14.62 6.04
CA ARG A 58 -14.72 -13.42 6.13
C ARG A 58 -13.47 -13.54 5.28
N TYR A 59 -12.75 -14.65 5.39
CA TYR A 59 -11.54 -14.89 4.59
C TYR A 59 -11.82 -14.74 3.09
N ALA A 60 -12.94 -15.30 2.62
CA ALA A 60 -13.36 -15.16 1.23
C ALA A 60 -13.68 -13.70 0.84
N ILE A 61 -14.36 -12.95 1.72
CA ILE A 61 -14.70 -11.54 1.49
C ILE A 61 -13.44 -10.67 1.44
N SER A 62 -12.53 -10.80 2.41
CA SER A 62 -11.28 -10.03 2.42
C SER A 62 -10.40 -10.38 1.22
N GLY A 63 -10.28 -11.67 0.87
CA GLY A 63 -9.53 -12.11 -0.30
C GLY A 63 -10.13 -11.59 -1.62
N PHE A 64 -11.46 -11.63 -1.75
CA PHE A 64 -12.17 -11.03 -2.88
C PHE A 64 -11.86 -9.54 -3.01
N ILE A 65 -12.02 -8.78 -1.91
CA ILE A 65 -11.79 -7.34 -1.89
C ILE A 65 -10.34 -7.00 -2.23
N ASP A 66 -9.36 -7.72 -1.67
CA ASP A 66 -7.95 -7.48 -1.95
C ASP A 66 -7.61 -7.70 -3.44
N VAL A 67 -8.07 -8.80 -4.03
CA VAL A 67 -7.87 -9.07 -5.45
C VAL A 67 -8.48 -7.96 -6.31
N MET A 68 -9.71 -7.56 -6.00
CA MET A 68 -10.43 -6.55 -6.77
C MET A 68 -9.78 -5.16 -6.69
N LEU A 69 -9.23 -4.77 -5.53
CA LEU A 69 -8.70 -3.43 -5.31
C LEU A 69 -7.21 -3.31 -5.64
N ASN A 70 -6.44 -4.39 -5.49
CA ASN A 70 -4.97 -4.34 -5.56
C ASN A 70 -4.36 -5.11 -6.72
N GLN A 71 -5.01 -6.18 -7.19
CA GLN A 71 -4.39 -7.11 -8.15
C GLN A 71 -4.96 -6.99 -9.56
N LEU A 72 -6.27 -6.70 -9.69
CA LEU A 72 -6.86 -6.40 -10.98
C LEU A 72 -6.37 -5.04 -11.49
N LYS A 73 -5.53 -5.07 -12.53
CA LYS A 73 -4.94 -3.87 -13.16
C LYS A 73 -6.02 -2.96 -13.75
N GLU A 74 -5.64 -1.69 -13.97
CA GLU A 74 -6.41 -0.48 -14.35
C GLU A 74 -7.47 -0.60 -15.47
N LYS A 75 -7.64 -1.75 -16.13
CA LYS A 75 -8.66 -1.97 -17.17
C LYS A 75 -9.84 -2.85 -16.76
N LYS A 76 -9.84 -3.43 -15.55
CA LYS A 76 -10.91 -4.32 -15.09
C LYS A 76 -11.52 -3.78 -13.81
N THR A 77 -12.63 -3.06 -13.96
CA THR A 77 -13.42 -2.50 -12.87
C THR A 77 -14.40 -3.54 -12.33
N ALA A 78 -14.86 -3.35 -11.09
CA ALA A 78 -15.86 -4.20 -10.47
C ALA A 78 -17.17 -4.25 -11.27
N THR A 79 -17.71 -5.46 -11.48
CA THR A 79 -18.96 -5.63 -12.22
C THR A 79 -20.16 -5.15 -11.40
N ASP A 80 -21.31 -4.97 -12.02
CA ASP A 80 -22.53 -4.60 -11.28
C ASP A 80 -22.92 -5.68 -10.25
N GLU A 81 -22.63 -6.94 -10.54
CA GLU A 81 -22.82 -8.05 -9.60
C GLU A 81 -21.91 -7.94 -8.37
N ASP A 82 -20.66 -7.47 -8.55
CA ASP A 82 -19.74 -7.25 -7.43
C ASP A 82 -20.25 -6.15 -6.51
N LEU A 83 -20.62 -5.01 -7.09
CA LEU A 83 -21.17 -3.89 -6.32
C LEU A 83 -22.45 -4.30 -5.59
N LYS A 84 -23.32 -5.07 -6.26
CA LYS A 84 -24.56 -5.58 -5.67
C LYS A 84 -24.29 -6.56 -4.53
N LEU A 85 -23.29 -7.43 -4.67
CA LEU A 85 -22.89 -8.37 -3.60
C LEU A 85 -22.37 -7.61 -2.37
N LEU A 86 -21.46 -6.66 -2.55
CA LEU A 86 -20.91 -5.86 -1.46
C LEU A 86 -22.00 -5.02 -0.77
N GLN A 87 -22.94 -4.47 -1.54
CA GLN A 87 -24.09 -3.75 -1.00
C GLN A 87 -24.98 -4.67 -0.15
N GLN A 88 -25.29 -5.87 -0.63
CA GLN A 88 -26.10 -6.83 0.12
C GLN A 88 -25.43 -7.26 1.44
N ILE A 89 -24.12 -7.48 1.43
CA ILE A 89 -23.34 -7.76 2.64
C ILE A 89 -23.43 -6.56 3.59
N GLY A 90 -23.10 -5.36 3.12
CA GLY A 90 -23.13 -4.13 3.92
C GLY A 90 -24.49 -3.84 4.58
N HIS A 91 -25.57 -4.07 3.84
CA HIS A 91 -26.96 -3.92 4.28
C HIS A 91 -27.49 -5.08 5.11
N ASN A 92 -26.60 -5.95 5.59
CA ASN A 92 -26.91 -7.08 6.46
C ASN A 92 -27.92 -8.08 5.89
N LYS A 93 -27.96 -8.26 4.57
CA LYS A 93 -28.91 -9.19 3.95
C LYS A 93 -28.72 -10.64 4.42
N PHE A 94 -27.51 -10.99 4.85
CA PHE A 94 -27.13 -12.35 5.20
C PHE A 94 -26.91 -12.56 6.70
N ASP A 95 -27.15 -11.57 7.58
CA ASP A 95 -26.75 -11.60 9.01
C ASP A 95 -25.22 -11.66 9.21
N ASP A 96 -24.49 -10.87 8.42
CA ASP A 96 -23.03 -10.74 8.49
C ASP A 96 -22.58 -9.93 9.71
N GLU A 97 -21.46 -10.32 10.30
CA GLU A 97 -20.85 -9.57 11.41
C GLU A 97 -20.54 -8.12 11.03
N VAL A 98 -20.69 -7.19 11.96
CA VAL A 98 -20.59 -5.74 11.68
C VAL A 98 -19.24 -5.36 11.05
N TYR A 99 -18.14 -5.99 11.44
CA TYR A 99 -16.83 -5.74 10.84
C TYR A 99 -16.72 -6.18 9.38
N ILE A 100 -17.44 -7.25 8.99
CA ILE A 100 -17.53 -7.70 7.60
C ILE A 100 -18.35 -6.70 6.79
N ARG A 101 -19.46 -6.22 7.37
CA ARG A 101 -20.33 -5.21 6.76
C ARG A 101 -19.57 -3.90 6.51
N ALA A 102 -18.78 -3.45 7.48
CA ALA A 102 -17.93 -2.25 7.36
C ALA A 102 -16.90 -2.41 6.24
N GLU A 103 -16.21 -3.56 6.17
CA GLU A 103 -15.24 -3.86 5.13
C GLU A 103 -15.88 -3.84 3.73
N ALA A 104 -17.06 -4.44 3.59
CA ALA A 104 -17.82 -4.48 2.34
C ALA A 104 -18.30 -3.08 1.89
N LEU A 105 -18.83 -2.25 2.79
CA LEU A 105 -19.28 -0.88 2.47
C LEU A 105 -18.11 0.03 2.09
N LYS A 106 -16.98 -0.09 2.80
CA LYS A 106 -15.75 0.63 2.44
C LYS A 106 -15.29 0.23 1.03
N ALA A 107 -15.21 -1.07 0.74
CA ALA A 107 -14.81 -1.56 -0.58
C ALA A 107 -15.78 -1.13 -1.68
N LEU A 108 -17.09 -1.17 -1.41
CA LEU A 108 -18.13 -0.67 -2.32
C LEU A 108 -17.90 0.81 -2.67
N GLY A 109 -17.54 1.63 -1.67
CA GLY A 109 -17.19 3.04 -1.87
C GLY A 109 -16.01 3.23 -2.82
N VAL A 110 -14.93 2.46 -2.63
CA VAL A 110 -13.74 2.51 -3.49
C VAL A 110 -14.07 2.08 -4.92
N MET A 111 -14.79 0.96 -5.09
CA MET A 111 -15.13 0.46 -6.43
C MET A 111 -16.09 1.39 -7.19
N ARG A 112 -17.03 2.04 -6.49
CA ARG A 112 -17.88 3.09 -7.09
C ARG A 112 -17.06 4.31 -7.48
N TRP A 113 -16.10 4.70 -6.67
CA TRP A 113 -15.17 5.78 -6.99
C TRP A 113 -14.39 5.48 -8.28
N ASP A 114 -13.83 4.27 -8.40
CA ASP A 114 -13.07 3.84 -9.59
C ASP A 114 -13.94 3.82 -10.85
N ARG A 115 -15.24 3.57 -10.71
CA ARG A 115 -16.24 3.68 -11.79
C ARG A 115 -16.76 5.10 -12.00
N ASN A 116 -16.15 6.09 -11.36
CA ASN A 116 -16.52 7.49 -11.39
C ASN A 116 -17.93 7.80 -10.83
N ASP A 117 -18.55 6.88 -10.10
CA ASP A 117 -19.80 7.08 -9.35
C ASP A 117 -19.48 7.73 -8.00
N ARG A 118 -19.14 9.03 -8.03
CA ARG A 118 -18.79 9.81 -6.83
C ARG A 118 -19.93 9.90 -5.82
N PRO A 119 -21.20 10.16 -6.23
CA PRO A 119 -22.30 10.19 -5.27
C PRO A 119 -22.56 8.83 -4.62
N GLY A 120 -22.46 7.73 -5.37
CA GLY A 120 -22.60 6.40 -4.81
C GLY A 120 -21.45 6.00 -3.90
N ALA A 121 -20.22 6.39 -4.23
CA ALA A 121 -19.06 6.22 -3.36
C ALA A 121 -19.27 6.93 -2.00
N ALA A 122 -19.68 8.20 -2.04
CA ALA A 122 -19.98 8.97 -0.83
C ALA A 122 -21.09 8.33 0.03
N ARG A 123 -22.16 7.82 -0.60
CA ARG A 123 -23.22 7.09 0.11
C ARG A 123 -22.67 5.85 0.83
N ALA A 124 -21.91 5.02 0.14
CA ALA A 124 -21.33 3.81 0.74
C ALA A 124 -20.38 4.12 1.91
N TYR A 125 -19.56 5.18 1.81
CA TYR A 125 -18.72 5.61 2.94
C TYR A 125 -19.54 6.11 4.13
N ARG A 126 -20.60 6.89 3.92
CA ARG A 126 -21.49 7.33 5.01
C ARG A 126 -22.20 6.16 5.67
N GLU A 127 -22.63 5.17 4.90
CA GLU A 127 -23.22 3.94 5.43
C GLU A 127 -22.21 3.14 6.28
N CYS A 128 -20.94 3.07 5.85
CA CYS A 128 -19.87 2.46 6.66
C CYS A 128 -19.66 3.19 8.00
N LEU A 129 -19.65 4.53 7.97
CA LEU A 129 -19.51 5.38 9.17
C LEU A 129 -20.70 5.28 10.12
N ALA A 130 -21.90 4.99 9.59
CA ALA A 130 -23.11 4.84 10.38
C ALA A 130 -23.23 3.48 11.10
N LEU A 131 -22.33 2.53 10.81
CA LEU A 131 -22.34 1.24 11.53
C LEU A 131 -21.91 1.44 13.00
N GLU A 132 -22.78 1.00 13.91
CA GLU A 132 -22.49 0.97 15.34
C GLU A 132 -21.40 -0.06 15.63
N LYS A 133 -20.39 0.34 16.40
CA LYS A 133 -19.34 -0.58 16.85
C LYS A 133 -19.95 -1.55 17.87
N PRO A 134 -19.56 -2.84 17.86
CA PRO A 134 -20.05 -3.80 18.84
C PRO A 134 -19.53 -3.43 20.24
N ASP A 135 -20.36 -3.65 21.26
CA ASP A 135 -19.97 -3.45 22.66
C ASP A 135 -18.91 -4.45 23.13
N ILE A 136 -18.85 -5.61 22.48
CA ILE A 136 -17.92 -6.69 22.79
C ILE A 136 -16.89 -6.79 21.66
N ASP A 137 -15.63 -6.57 22.01
CA ASP A 137 -14.50 -6.83 21.10
C ASP A 137 -14.21 -8.33 21.06
N VAL A 138 -14.25 -8.90 19.85
CA VAL A 138 -14.00 -10.32 19.63
C VAL A 138 -12.74 -10.51 18.78
N ARG A 139 -11.96 -11.55 19.13
CA ARG A 139 -10.77 -11.94 18.37
C ARG A 139 -11.20 -12.74 17.14
N VAL A 140 -10.87 -12.23 15.97
CA VAL A 140 -11.32 -12.75 14.68
C VAL A 140 -10.14 -13.12 13.81
N PHE A 141 -10.25 -14.28 13.16
CA PHE A 141 -9.27 -14.74 12.19
C PHE A 141 -9.46 -14.02 10.86
N THR A 142 -8.37 -13.54 10.29
CA THR A 142 -8.36 -12.72 9.06
C THR A 142 -7.68 -13.42 7.90
N GLY A 143 -7.21 -14.66 8.08
CA GLY A 143 -6.41 -15.37 7.07
C GLY A 143 -4.91 -15.29 7.27
N VAL A 144 -4.42 -14.37 8.11
CA VAL A 144 -3.04 -14.34 8.58
C VAL A 144 -2.91 -15.08 9.92
N PRO A 145 -1.73 -15.60 10.29
CA PRO A 145 -1.51 -16.38 11.52
C PRO A 145 -1.69 -15.59 12.83
N THR A 146 -2.37 -14.45 12.79
CA THR A 146 -2.69 -13.56 13.92
C THR A 146 -4.19 -13.30 13.98
N LEU A 147 -4.73 -13.23 15.21
CA LEU A 147 -6.10 -12.80 15.45
C LEU A 147 -6.16 -11.29 15.56
N HIS A 148 -7.18 -10.70 14.95
CA HIS A 148 -7.42 -9.26 14.98
C HIS A 148 -8.62 -8.95 15.89
N SER A 149 -8.65 -7.75 16.45
CA SER A 149 -9.79 -7.23 17.19
C SER A 149 -10.88 -6.82 16.19
N SER A 150 -12.13 -7.25 16.40
CA SER A 150 -13.27 -6.83 15.58
C SER A 150 -13.49 -5.32 15.66
N LEU A 151 -13.28 -4.74 16.84
CA LEU A 151 -13.38 -3.30 17.07
C LEU A 151 -12.31 -2.52 16.28
N ALA A 152 -11.07 -3.01 16.28
CA ALA A 152 -9.97 -2.41 15.52
C ALA A 152 -10.25 -2.45 14.01
N LEU A 153 -10.83 -3.55 13.53
CA LEU A 153 -11.17 -3.72 12.11
C LEU A 153 -12.27 -2.75 11.65
N ILE A 154 -13.35 -2.60 12.43
CA ILE A 154 -14.42 -1.62 12.12
C ILE A 154 -13.85 -0.22 12.16
N THR A 155 -13.10 0.11 13.22
CA THR A 155 -12.49 1.44 13.39
C THR A 155 -11.62 1.78 12.18
N LYS A 156 -10.78 0.85 11.73
CA LYS A 156 -9.96 1.07 10.53
C LYS A 156 -10.81 1.29 9.27
N CYS A 157 -11.86 0.50 9.07
CA CYS A 157 -12.74 0.69 7.91
C CYS A 157 -13.45 2.05 7.93
N GLN A 158 -13.83 2.53 9.11
CA GLN A 158 -14.46 3.83 9.30
C GLN A 158 -13.47 4.98 9.10
N GLU A 159 -12.23 4.87 9.59
CA GLU A 159 -11.17 5.86 9.33
C GLU A 159 -10.89 6.01 7.83
N ASP A 160 -10.75 4.88 7.12
CA ASP A 160 -10.52 4.87 5.67
C ASP A 160 -11.73 5.49 4.92
N ALA A 161 -12.96 5.15 5.34
CA ALA A 161 -14.18 5.71 4.77
C ALA A 161 -14.29 7.22 5.02
N GLN A 162 -13.98 7.69 6.23
CA GLN A 162 -14.00 9.12 6.58
C GLN A 162 -12.97 9.90 5.77
N HIS A 163 -11.77 9.34 5.62
CA HIS A 163 -10.72 9.93 4.80
C HIS A 163 -11.20 10.12 3.35
N ASN A 164 -11.70 9.05 2.72
CA ASN A 164 -12.18 9.12 1.34
C ASN A 164 -13.39 10.06 1.18
N LEU A 165 -14.29 10.08 2.16
CA LEU A 165 -15.43 11.00 2.15
C LEU A 165 -14.97 12.46 2.22
N ASN A 166 -13.98 12.78 3.06
CA ASN A 166 -13.43 14.14 3.15
C ASN A 166 -12.80 14.60 1.83
N VAL A 167 -12.19 13.67 1.06
CA VAL A 167 -11.69 13.97 -0.29
C VAL A 167 -12.85 14.28 -1.24
N LEU A 168 -13.91 13.46 -1.28
CA LEU A 168 -15.08 13.72 -2.15
C LEU A 168 -15.78 15.04 -1.85
N GLU A 169 -15.86 15.39 -0.57
CA GLU A 169 -16.55 16.61 -0.11
C GLU A 169 -15.65 17.85 -0.19
N GLY A 170 -14.42 17.73 -0.71
CA GLY A 170 -13.47 18.84 -0.82
C GLY A 170 -13.03 19.42 0.52
N ARG A 171 -13.20 18.66 1.62
CA ARG A 171 -12.85 19.08 2.99
C ARG A 171 -11.36 18.91 3.30
N MET A 172 -10.62 18.17 2.46
CA MET A 172 -9.16 18.13 2.51
C MET A 172 -8.54 19.28 1.71
N GLN A 173 -7.59 20.00 2.30
CA GLN A 173 -6.86 21.09 1.63
C GLN A 173 -6.19 20.58 0.34
N LYS A 174 -6.61 21.16 -0.79
CA LYS A 174 -6.05 21.09 -2.16
C LYS A 174 -5.01 19.98 -2.37
N LEU A 175 -5.48 18.74 -2.46
CA LEU A 175 -4.73 17.72 -3.22
C LEU A 175 -4.77 18.14 -4.71
N PRO A 176 -3.62 18.11 -5.43
CA PRO A 176 -3.59 18.34 -6.87
C PRO A 176 -4.70 17.58 -7.61
N GLN A 177 -5.34 18.20 -8.60
CA GLN A 177 -6.52 17.68 -9.28
C GLN A 177 -6.34 16.25 -9.87
N HIS A 178 -5.11 15.85 -10.19
CA HIS A 178 -4.79 14.50 -10.65
C HIS A 178 -4.94 13.42 -9.56
N LEU A 179 -4.86 13.79 -8.27
CA LEU A 179 -5.10 12.89 -7.13
C LEU A 179 -6.60 12.68 -6.84
N TRP A 180 -7.50 13.42 -7.49
CA TRP A 180 -8.94 13.22 -7.36
C TRP A 180 -9.42 12.02 -8.20
N ASN A 181 -8.65 11.66 -9.22
CA ASN A 181 -8.98 10.58 -10.16
C ASN A 181 -8.55 9.20 -9.67
N HIS A 182 -7.76 9.12 -8.60
CA HIS A 182 -7.37 7.86 -7.97
C HIS A 182 -7.91 7.87 -6.54
N PRO A 183 -8.65 6.84 -6.08
CA PRO A 183 -8.92 6.75 -4.65
C PRO A 183 -7.57 6.70 -3.90
N PRO A 184 -7.48 7.24 -2.68
CA PRO A 184 -6.41 6.85 -1.77
C PRO A 184 -6.49 5.33 -1.66
N LYS A 185 -5.54 4.63 -2.29
CA LYS A 185 -5.59 3.18 -2.45
C LYS A 185 -5.75 2.53 -1.09
N SER A 186 -6.78 1.70 -0.99
CA SER A 186 -6.91 0.70 0.05
C SER A 186 -5.82 -0.36 -0.14
N ALA A 187 -4.85 -0.39 0.76
CA ALA A 187 -3.97 -1.53 1.02
C ALA A 187 -2.99 -1.96 -0.10
N VAL A 188 -1.88 -1.23 -0.26
CA VAL A 188 -0.65 -1.92 0.12
C VAL A 188 -0.72 -1.97 1.64
N SER A 189 -0.76 -3.17 2.22
CA SER A 189 -0.71 -3.35 3.66
C SER A 189 0.51 -2.61 4.23
N THR A 190 0.32 -1.36 4.68
CA THR A 190 1.25 -0.64 5.55
C THR A 190 1.02 -1.05 7.01
N HIS A 191 0.35 -2.19 7.26
CA HIS A 191 0.25 -2.76 8.59
C HIS A 191 1.66 -2.86 9.18
N GLY A 192 1.85 -2.15 10.30
CA GLY A 192 3.10 -1.92 11.03
C GLY A 192 4.30 -1.40 10.24
N MET A 193 4.08 -0.73 9.10
CA MET A 193 5.02 0.28 8.67
C MET A 193 4.83 1.50 9.57
N SER A 194 5.92 2.04 10.09
CA SER A 194 5.87 3.29 10.83
C SER A 194 5.40 4.42 9.89
N GLU A 195 4.81 5.50 10.42
CA GLU A 195 4.28 6.61 9.62
C GLU A 195 5.36 7.17 8.65
N GLU A 196 6.62 7.08 9.06
CA GLU A 196 7.80 7.44 8.30
C GLU A 196 7.98 6.58 7.04
N LEU A 197 7.79 5.26 7.13
CA LEU A 197 7.83 4.34 5.99
C LEU A 197 6.67 4.57 5.02
N ARG A 198 5.51 4.99 5.53
CA ARG A 198 4.34 5.34 4.71
C ARG A 198 4.62 6.60 3.88
N VAL A 199 5.18 7.64 4.51
CA VAL A 199 5.60 8.87 3.82
C VAL A 199 6.70 8.59 2.78
N LEU A 200 7.64 7.69 3.09
CA LEU A 200 8.66 7.24 2.14
C LEU A 200 8.06 6.49 0.95
N TYR A 201 7.08 5.62 1.19
CA TYR A 201 6.39 4.89 0.14
C TYR A 201 5.63 5.85 -0.79
N ASP A 202 4.89 6.81 -0.20
CA ASP A 202 4.11 7.80 -0.95
C ASP A 202 4.98 8.83 -1.68
N ARG A 203 6.14 9.21 -1.15
CA ARG A 203 7.09 10.12 -1.82
C ARG A 203 8.00 9.41 -2.82
N GLY A 204 8.43 8.18 -2.51
CA GLY A 204 9.30 7.37 -3.37
C GLY A 204 8.60 6.79 -4.58
N MET A 205 7.30 6.50 -4.46
CA MET A 205 6.45 6.13 -5.59
C MET A 205 5.90 7.31 -6.37
N ARG A 206 6.09 8.56 -5.92
CA ARG A 206 6.09 9.73 -6.82
C ARG A 206 7.38 9.77 -7.65
N LEU A 207 7.69 8.66 -8.30
CA LEU A 207 8.17 8.75 -9.66
C LEU A 207 7.04 9.45 -10.40
N SER A 208 7.08 10.79 -10.43
CA SER A 208 6.27 11.60 -11.33
C SER A 208 6.23 10.80 -12.62
N SER A 209 5.03 10.39 -13.03
CA SER A 209 4.90 9.59 -14.25
C SER A 209 5.75 10.30 -15.31
N ALA A 210 6.41 9.57 -16.21
CA ALA A 210 7.34 10.19 -17.17
C ALA A 210 6.71 11.32 -18.04
N ASN A 211 5.41 11.54 -17.85
CA ASN A 211 4.53 12.47 -18.50
C ASN A 211 4.08 13.64 -17.60
N GLU A 212 4.42 13.73 -16.30
CA GLU A 212 4.04 14.84 -15.42
C GLU A 212 5.22 15.72 -14.98
N CYS A 213 5.05 17.04 -15.04
CA CYS A 213 6.07 17.98 -14.61
C CYS A 213 6.15 18.14 -13.07
N ASP A 214 7.33 17.91 -12.49
CA ASP A 214 7.61 18.05 -11.05
C ASP A 214 7.45 19.47 -10.47
N GLU A 215 7.39 20.50 -11.32
CA GLU A 215 7.21 21.89 -10.88
C GLU A 215 5.74 22.32 -10.88
N CYS A 216 5.05 22.11 -12.01
CA CYS A 216 3.71 22.67 -12.25
C CYS A 216 2.59 21.62 -12.29
N GLY A 217 2.91 20.32 -12.23
CA GLY A 217 1.93 19.23 -12.31
C GLY A 217 1.28 19.05 -13.69
N HIS A 218 1.75 19.75 -14.72
CA HIS A 218 1.22 19.61 -16.06
C HIS A 218 1.58 18.24 -16.64
N THR A 219 0.55 17.51 -17.10
CA THR A 219 0.72 16.26 -17.85
C THR A 219 0.90 16.57 -19.34
N SER A 220 1.96 16.03 -19.93
CA SER A 220 2.32 16.17 -21.34
C SER A 220 2.26 14.83 -22.04
N THR A 221 1.72 14.81 -23.25
CA THR A 221 1.85 13.65 -24.17
C THR A 221 3.24 13.60 -24.82
N GLU A 222 3.96 14.74 -24.85
CA GLU A 222 5.34 14.82 -25.31
C GLU A 222 6.33 14.47 -24.19
N LYS A 223 7.51 13.98 -24.59
CA LYS A 223 8.60 13.61 -23.69
C LYS A 223 9.07 14.82 -22.88
N LEU A 224 8.92 14.76 -21.55
CA LEU A 224 9.40 15.79 -20.64
C LEU A 224 10.94 15.84 -20.58
N LYS A 225 11.47 17.03 -20.28
CA LYS A 225 12.89 17.26 -20.06
C LYS A 225 13.29 16.69 -18.70
N THR A 226 14.38 15.94 -18.64
CA THR A 226 14.91 15.43 -17.38
C THR A 226 16.03 16.31 -16.85
N CYS A 227 16.20 16.35 -15.53
CA CYS A 227 17.38 16.97 -14.95
C CYS A 227 18.65 16.26 -15.43
N SER A 228 19.64 17.01 -15.92
CA SER A 228 20.88 16.46 -16.45
C SER A 228 21.73 15.72 -15.41
N LYS A 229 21.64 16.12 -14.13
CA LYS A 229 22.40 15.53 -13.02
C LYS A 229 21.75 14.25 -12.50
N CYS A 230 20.52 14.34 -11.97
CA CYS A 230 19.85 13.21 -11.33
C CYS A 230 19.05 12.32 -12.27
N ARG A 231 18.58 12.88 -13.39
CA ARG A 231 17.66 12.24 -14.35
C ARG A 231 16.35 11.68 -13.74
N SER A 232 16.08 11.93 -12.46
CA SER A 232 14.91 11.43 -11.72
C SER A 232 13.75 12.42 -11.68
N ARG A 233 13.96 13.66 -12.10
CA ARG A 233 12.94 14.71 -12.17
C ARG A 233 12.63 15.10 -13.62
N PHE A 234 11.36 15.31 -13.91
CA PHE A 234 10.78 15.61 -15.22
C PHE A 234 10.15 17.01 -15.24
N TYR A 235 10.38 17.75 -16.33
CA TYR A 235 9.96 19.13 -16.49
C TYR A 235 9.41 19.39 -17.89
N CYS A 236 8.30 20.11 -17.98
CA CYS A 236 7.78 20.56 -19.28
C CYS A 236 8.68 21.63 -19.93
N SER A 237 9.46 22.36 -19.12
CA SER A 237 10.32 23.43 -19.61
C SER A 237 11.55 23.66 -18.72
N ALA A 238 12.57 24.31 -19.30
CA ALA A 238 13.75 24.75 -18.55
C ALA A 238 13.38 25.80 -17.47
N ALA A 239 12.32 26.59 -17.70
CA ALA A 239 11.80 27.52 -16.71
C ALA A 239 11.26 26.78 -15.48
N CYS A 240 10.47 25.73 -15.69
CA CYS A 240 9.98 24.86 -14.62
C CYS A 240 11.13 24.19 -13.86
N GLN A 241 12.14 23.66 -14.57
CA GLN A 241 13.32 23.10 -13.93
C GLN A 241 14.05 24.12 -13.05
N LYS A 242 14.32 25.34 -13.56
CA LYS A 242 15.00 26.40 -12.80
C LYS A 242 14.21 26.82 -11.56
N LYS A 243 12.88 26.89 -11.66
CA LYS A 243 11.98 27.23 -10.56
C LYS A 243 11.99 26.16 -9.48
N ALA A 244 11.82 24.88 -9.85
CA ALA A 244 11.91 23.76 -8.93
C ALA A 244 13.29 23.67 -8.27
N TYR A 245 14.35 23.97 -9.01
CA TYR A 245 15.72 23.92 -8.51
C TYR A 245 15.98 24.96 -7.42
N LYS A 246 15.48 26.19 -7.59
CA LYS A 246 15.70 27.31 -6.66
C LYS A 246 14.71 27.38 -5.50
N ARG A 247 13.61 26.61 -5.54
CA ARG A 247 12.56 26.62 -4.52
C ARG A 247 13.17 26.37 -3.13
N THR A 248 12.73 27.11 -2.12
CA THR A 248 13.11 26.89 -0.72
C THR A 248 11.87 27.09 0.17
N PRO A 249 11.71 26.28 1.22
CA PRO A 249 12.44 25.04 1.51
C PRO A 249 12.11 23.92 0.49
N ASN A 250 12.90 22.84 0.47
CA ASN A 250 12.63 21.62 -0.30
C ASN A 250 12.72 21.79 -1.83
N GLY A 251 13.66 22.62 -2.29
CA GLY A 251 13.97 22.71 -3.70
C GLY A 251 14.65 21.46 -4.22
N HIS A 252 14.54 21.22 -5.52
CA HIS A 252 15.28 20.14 -6.15
C HIS A 252 16.79 20.28 -5.89
N ARG A 253 17.35 21.49 -5.75
CA ARG A 253 18.78 21.66 -5.42
C ARG A 253 19.22 20.90 -4.17
N GLU A 254 18.38 20.81 -3.15
CA GLU A 254 18.70 20.16 -1.86
C GLU A 254 18.76 18.63 -1.99
N THR A 255 18.01 18.08 -2.95
CA THR A 255 17.88 16.63 -3.18
C THR A 255 18.55 16.15 -4.48
N CYS A 256 19.12 17.05 -5.29
CA CYS A 256 19.69 16.73 -6.60
C CYS A 256 21.06 16.05 -6.51
N ARG A 257 21.08 14.75 -6.77
CA ARG A 257 22.28 13.88 -6.76
C ARG A 257 22.56 13.31 -8.13
N ALA A 258 23.81 12.94 -8.42
CA ALA A 258 24.10 12.22 -9.67
C ALA A 258 23.40 10.85 -9.67
N MET A 259 23.12 10.33 -10.86
CA MET A 259 22.62 8.96 -10.99
C MET A 259 23.65 8.01 -10.36
N ASN A 260 23.19 7.12 -9.47
CA ASN A 260 24.00 6.20 -8.65
C ASN A 260 24.82 6.85 -7.51
N GLU A 261 24.66 8.14 -7.23
CA GLU A 261 25.25 8.78 -6.05
C GLU A 261 24.36 8.52 -4.82
N PHE A 262 24.64 7.42 -4.14
CA PHE A 262 24.02 7.07 -2.86
C PHE A 262 24.86 7.58 -1.68
N ARG A 263 24.21 7.84 -0.55
CA ARG A 263 24.84 8.14 0.74
C ARG A 263 24.38 7.15 1.79
N VAL A 264 25.13 7.06 2.88
CA VAL A 264 24.71 6.32 4.06
C VAL A 264 23.34 6.86 4.49
N ASP A 265 22.45 5.93 4.85
CA ASP A 265 21.06 6.17 5.25
C ASP A 265 20.10 6.59 4.14
N ASP A 266 20.54 6.62 2.89
CA ASP A 266 19.61 6.74 1.76
C ASP A 266 18.70 5.52 1.71
N PHE A 267 17.46 5.76 1.27
CA PHE A 267 16.51 4.70 0.95
C PHE A 267 16.51 4.48 -0.56
N ALA A 268 16.55 3.22 -0.98
CA ALA A 268 16.57 2.84 -2.38
C ALA A 268 15.69 1.62 -2.66
N GLN A 269 15.11 1.54 -3.85
CA GLN A 269 14.42 0.34 -4.32
C GLN A 269 15.37 -0.51 -5.16
N ILE A 270 15.36 -1.83 -4.94
CA ILE A 270 16.15 -2.76 -5.74
C ILE A 270 15.46 -3.05 -7.07
N ARG A 271 16.23 -3.05 -8.16
CA ARG A 271 15.76 -3.44 -9.50
C ARG A 271 16.84 -4.17 -10.30
N GLY A 272 16.40 -4.99 -11.25
CA GLY A 272 17.26 -5.60 -12.27
C GLY A 272 18.22 -6.67 -11.74
N LEU A 273 17.97 -7.25 -10.56
CA LEU A 273 18.71 -8.41 -10.10
C LEU A 273 18.20 -9.66 -10.81
N SER A 274 19.05 -10.28 -11.64
CA SER A 274 18.75 -11.54 -12.34
C SER A 274 19.04 -12.77 -11.49
N LYS A 275 20.07 -12.73 -10.63
CA LYS A 275 20.46 -13.84 -9.74
C LYS A 275 19.60 -13.94 -8.48
N ARG A 276 19.00 -12.83 -8.05
CA ARG A 276 18.13 -12.72 -6.86
C ARG A 276 16.87 -11.92 -7.18
N PRO A 277 16.02 -12.40 -8.10
CA PRO A 277 14.84 -11.66 -8.56
C PRO A 277 13.83 -11.40 -7.44
N GLU A 278 13.83 -12.21 -6.37
CA GLU A 278 12.98 -12.06 -5.19
C GLU A 278 13.24 -10.77 -4.40
N LEU A 279 14.42 -10.15 -4.57
CA LEU A 279 14.75 -8.89 -3.94
C LEU A 279 14.27 -7.67 -4.74
N ASN A 280 13.91 -7.85 -6.02
CA ASN A 280 13.44 -6.73 -6.85
C ASN A 280 12.13 -6.16 -6.29
N GLY A 281 12.06 -4.84 -6.17
CA GLY A 281 10.92 -4.12 -5.60
C GLY A 281 11.06 -3.82 -4.11
N LEU A 282 11.96 -4.50 -3.38
CA LEU A 282 12.20 -4.23 -1.96
C LEU A 282 12.88 -2.87 -1.75
N ILE A 283 12.53 -2.23 -0.64
CA ILE A 283 13.16 -1.00 -0.14
C ILE A 283 14.29 -1.38 0.80
N VAL A 284 15.46 -0.79 0.54
CA VAL A 284 16.65 -0.95 1.38
C VAL A 284 17.14 0.38 1.91
N ARG A 285 17.76 0.35 3.08
CA ARG A 285 18.58 1.44 3.62
C ARG A 285 20.05 1.18 3.26
N ILE A 286 20.74 2.18 2.76
CA ILE A 286 22.17 2.10 2.47
C ILE A 286 22.96 2.20 3.77
N LEU A 287 23.81 1.21 4.02
CA LEU A 287 24.65 1.12 5.21
C LEU A 287 26.07 1.64 4.92
N PRO A 288 26.81 2.08 5.96
CA PRO A 288 28.24 2.33 5.81
C PRO A 288 28.99 1.04 5.45
N PRO A 289 30.11 1.14 4.70
CA PRO A 289 31.06 0.04 4.53
C PRO A 289 31.51 -0.53 5.88
N GLU A 290 31.73 -1.85 5.96
CA GLU A 290 32.12 -2.53 7.22
C GLU A 290 33.39 -1.94 7.86
N ASP A 291 34.33 -1.45 7.05
CA ASP A 291 35.60 -0.86 7.49
C ASP A 291 35.48 0.58 8.02
N THR A 292 34.27 1.15 8.03
CA THR A 292 34.03 2.57 8.36
C THR A 292 33.05 2.79 9.51
N LYS A 293 32.78 1.74 10.32
CA LYS A 293 31.80 1.76 11.41
C LYS A 293 31.99 2.89 12.44
N ASP A 294 33.19 3.49 12.53
CA ASP A 294 33.48 4.53 13.51
C ASP A 294 33.32 5.98 13.00
N ASN A 295 32.82 6.21 11.78
CA ASN A 295 32.80 7.55 11.16
C ASN A 295 31.43 7.92 10.57
N HIS A 296 30.40 7.94 11.41
CA HIS A 296 29.02 8.25 11.01
C HIS A 296 28.81 9.68 10.48
N ASP A 297 29.70 10.62 10.78
CA ASP A 297 29.49 12.05 10.50
C ASP A 297 30.09 12.57 9.18
N LYS A 298 30.96 11.79 8.53
CA LYS A 298 31.52 12.19 7.24
C LYS A 298 30.63 11.66 6.14
N GLN A 299 30.15 12.58 5.30
CA GLN A 299 29.43 12.28 4.07
C GLN A 299 30.32 11.38 3.18
N LEU A 300 30.19 10.07 3.36
CA LEU A 300 30.95 9.07 2.63
C LEU A 300 30.54 9.15 1.16
N ASP A 301 31.51 9.44 0.31
CA ASP A 301 31.33 9.28 -1.13
C ASP A 301 31.27 7.79 -1.44
N LEU A 302 30.05 7.27 -1.61
CA LEU A 302 29.83 5.87 -1.92
C LEU A 302 30.02 5.56 -3.41
N SER A 303 30.22 6.56 -4.27
CA SER A 303 30.41 6.37 -5.71
C SER A 303 31.69 5.58 -6.05
N LYS A 304 32.65 5.54 -5.13
CA LYS A 304 33.90 4.77 -5.26
C LYS A 304 33.76 3.27 -5.02
N TYR A 305 32.64 2.80 -4.47
CA TYR A 305 32.45 1.39 -4.16
C TYR A 305 31.74 0.67 -5.30
N GLU A 306 32.29 -0.46 -5.74
CA GLU A 306 31.63 -1.32 -6.75
C GLU A 306 30.31 -1.89 -6.23
N ARG A 307 30.21 -2.10 -4.90
CA ARG A 307 29.04 -2.63 -4.22
C ARG A 307 28.77 -1.87 -2.93
N LEU A 308 27.49 -1.59 -2.67
CA LEU A 308 27.01 -0.94 -1.46
C LEU A 308 26.45 -1.98 -0.50
N HIS A 309 26.72 -1.81 0.79
CA HIS A 309 26.02 -2.56 1.83
C HIS A 309 24.61 -1.98 1.95
N ALA A 310 23.61 -2.84 1.86
CA ALA A 310 22.22 -2.47 1.90
C ALA A 310 21.49 -3.37 2.90
N MET A 311 20.61 -2.76 3.69
CA MET A 311 19.75 -3.46 4.63
C MET A 311 18.31 -3.43 4.14
N VAL A 312 17.68 -4.59 3.96
CA VAL A 312 16.24 -4.68 3.71
C VAL A 312 15.53 -4.11 4.90
N ILE A 313 14.63 -3.16 4.64
CA ILE A 313 13.74 -2.67 5.67
C ILE A 313 12.60 -3.67 5.76
N PRO A 314 12.44 -4.37 6.90
CA PRO A 314 11.40 -5.37 7.03
C PRO A 314 10.04 -4.71 6.77
N SER A 315 9.33 -5.20 5.76
CA SER A 315 7.88 -5.08 5.76
C SER A 315 7.35 -6.28 6.54
N GLN A 316 6.19 -6.16 7.20
CA GLN A 316 5.68 -7.20 8.11
C GLN A 316 5.54 -8.62 7.50
N ASN A 317 5.77 -8.79 6.19
CA ASN A 317 5.73 -10.07 5.47
C ASN A 317 7.11 -10.64 5.08
N SER A 318 8.25 -10.02 5.43
CA SER A 318 9.57 -10.57 5.07
C SER A 318 10.04 -11.64 6.07
N VAL A 319 9.83 -12.91 5.70
CA VAL A 319 10.38 -14.09 6.40
C VAL A 319 11.89 -14.22 6.12
N HIS A 320 12.70 -14.32 7.17
CA HIS A 320 14.09 -14.83 7.21
C HIS A 320 14.95 -14.65 5.94
N ILE A 321 15.10 -13.41 5.47
CA ILE A 321 16.17 -13.08 4.53
C ILE A 321 17.33 -12.55 5.38
N ASP A 322 18.58 -12.92 5.06
CA ASP A 322 19.73 -12.18 5.57
C ASP A 322 19.54 -10.70 5.23
N ASN A 323 19.25 -9.91 6.27
CA ASN A 323 18.74 -8.55 6.09
C ASN A 323 19.77 -7.62 5.47
N THR A 324 21.04 -8.01 5.41
CA THR A 324 22.13 -7.21 4.84
C THR A 324 22.80 -7.92 3.69
N PHE A 325 23.01 -7.22 2.58
CA PHE A 325 23.79 -7.74 1.44
C PHE A 325 24.47 -6.62 0.66
N GLN A 326 25.36 -7.02 -0.23
CA GLN A 326 26.02 -6.13 -1.17
C GLN A 326 25.24 -6.03 -2.49
N VAL A 327 25.01 -4.81 -2.97
CA VAL A 327 24.28 -4.53 -4.21
C VAL A 327 25.04 -3.50 -5.05
N ARG A 328 25.10 -3.68 -6.37
CA ARG A 328 25.71 -2.69 -7.27
C ARG A 328 24.83 -1.45 -7.34
N PRO A 329 25.38 -0.22 -7.34
CA PRO A 329 24.59 1.01 -7.44
C PRO A 329 23.60 1.05 -8.60
N GLN A 330 23.97 0.47 -9.76
CA GLN A 330 23.11 0.38 -10.94
C GLN A 330 21.83 -0.47 -10.75
N ASN A 331 21.78 -1.28 -9.70
CA ASN A 331 20.63 -2.08 -9.31
C ASN A 331 19.76 -1.40 -8.24
N LEU A 332 20.05 -0.14 -7.93
CA LEU A 332 19.33 0.66 -6.96
C LEU A 332 18.66 1.85 -7.65
N VAL A 333 17.44 2.15 -7.25
CA VAL A 333 16.72 3.36 -7.62
C VAL A 333 16.52 4.19 -6.35
N TYR A 334 17.12 5.38 -6.33
CA TYR A 334 17.03 6.29 -5.20
C TYR A 334 15.57 6.72 -4.93
N ILE A 335 15.15 6.66 -3.66
CA ILE A 335 13.80 7.01 -3.19
C ILE A 335 13.81 8.38 -2.49
N SER A 336 14.60 8.56 -1.42
CA SER A 336 14.59 9.80 -0.60
C SER A 336 15.75 9.87 0.40
N THR A 337 16.00 11.08 0.95
CA THR A 337 16.99 11.41 2.00
C THR A 337 16.43 12.03 3.27
N GLU A 338 15.16 12.39 3.29
CA GLU A 338 14.60 13.25 4.35
C GLU A 338 14.11 12.47 5.58
N LEU A 339 14.97 11.62 6.14
CA LEU A 339 14.79 11.07 7.49
C LEU A 339 16.01 11.40 8.34
N ARG A 340 16.33 12.69 8.50
CA ARG A 340 17.12 13.10 9.65
C ARG A 340 16.17 13.19 10.84
N PHE A 341 16.16 12.15 11.66
CA PHE A 341 15.55 12.14 12.98
C PHE A 341 15.99 13.41 13.73
N ARG A 342 15.04 14.27 14.11
CA ARG A 342 15.28 15.23 15.19
C ARG A 342 15.18 14.47 16.51
N ASP A 343 16.13 13.59 16.76
CA ASP A 343 16.48 13.17 18.11
C ASP A 343 17.44 14.23 18.69
N ARG A 344 16.91 15.43 18.89
CA ARG A 344 17.48 16.36 19.86
C ARG A 344 16.37 16.70 20.82
N ASP A 345 16.47 16.09 21.99
CA ASP A 345 15.98 16.65 23.24
C ASP A 345 16.29 18.16 23.28
N ASP A 346 15.28 18.97 22.99
CA ASP A 346 15.23 20.38 23.42
C ASP A 346 14.71 20.45 24.88
N SER A 347 15.15 19.51 25.73
CA SER A 347 15.14 19.70 27.18
C SER A 347 16.38 20.51 27.58
N ARG A 348 16.46 21.75 27.10
CA ARG A 348 17.26 22.84 27.67
C ARG A 348 16.84 24.16 27.02
N ILE A 349 16.57 25.14 27.89
CA ILE A 349 16.00 26.50 27.68
C ILE A 349 14.46 26.46 27.78
N ALA A 350 13.80 26.89 28.86
CA ALA A 350 14.18 27.72 30.00
C ALA A 350 13.61 27.19 31.32
#